data_AF-A0A0G1TPG8-F1
#
_entry.id   AF-A0A0G1TPG8-F1
#
_cell.length_a   1.000
_cell.length_b   1.000
_cell.length_c   1.000
_cell.angle_alpha   90.00
_cell.angle_beta   90.00
_cell.angle_gamma   90.00
#
_symmetry.space_group_name_H-M   'P 1'
#
loop_
_entity.id
_entity.type
_entity.pdbx_description
1 polymer ?
#
loop_
_entity_poly.entity_id
_entity_poly.type
_entity_poly.pdbx_seq_one_letter_code
_entity_poly.pdbx_strand_id
1 'polypeptide(L)' 'MVRLETELAKISGLSFPFLAKLGKLQIKTVKDLLWHFPTRYEDFSRMVKIADLKLNQSATIRGVVKKVS' A
#
# COMPACT_ATOMS: atom_id res chain seq x y z
N MET A 1 25.54 -3.33 -3.73
CA MET A 1 25.11 -3.56 -2.33
C MET A 1 24.31 -2.34 -1.89
N VAL A 2 23.04 -2.50 -1.52
CA VAL A 2 22.17 -1.38 -1.11
C VAL A 2 22.40 -1.08 0.37
N ARG A 3 22.54 0.20 0.72
CA ARG A 3 22.70 0.71 2.09
C ARG A 3 21.57 1.68 2.44
N LEU A 4 21.38 1.98 3.72
CA LEU A 4 20.30 2.86 4.20
C LEU A 4 20.40 4.28 3.64
N GLU A 5 21.62 4.78 3.45
CA GLU A 5 21.94 6.07 2.84
C GLU A 5 21.82 6.09 1.30
N THR A 6 21.51 4.95 0.68
CA THR A 6 21.38 4.88 -0.78
C THR A 6 20.16 5.67 -1.23
N GLU A 7 20.35 6.53 -2.23
CA GLU A 7 19.25 7.26 -2.86
C GLU A 7 18.36 6.30 -3.64
N LEU A 8 17.05 6.49 -3.53
CA LEU A 8 16.06 5.66 -4.22
C LEU A 8 16.19 5.76 -5.75
N ALA A 9 16.71 6.87 -6.27
CA ALA A 9 16.96 7.06 -7.70
C ALA A 9 17.99 6.08 -8.29
N LYS A 10 18.87 5.50 -7.45
CA LYS A 10 19.92 4.55 -7.86
C LYS A 10 19.47 3.10 -7.79
N ILE A 11 18.24 2.84 -7.32
CA ILE A 11 17.71 1.49 -7.14
C ILE A 11 17.00 1.06 -8.43
N SER A 12 17.47 -0.05 -9.00
CA SER A 12 16.81 -0.71 -10.13
C SER A 12 15.40 -1.17 -9.74
N GLY A 13 14.39 -0.75 -10.52
CA GLY A 13 12.98 -1.10 -10.29
C GLY A 13 12.09 0.07 -9.87
N LEU A 14 12.67 1.24 -9.55
CA LEU A 14 11.90 2.47 -9.29
C LEU A 14 11.84 3.34 -10.55
N SER A 15 10.64 3.51 -11.10
CA SER A 15 10.41 4.37 -12.26
C SER A 15 10.42 5.85 -11.86
N PHE A 16 10.81 6.73 -12.79
CA PHE A 16 10.83 8.19 -12.59
C PHE A 16 9.53 8.79 -12.01
N PRO A 17 8.32 8.38 -12.45
CA PRO A 17 7.07 8.90 -11.85
C PRO A 17 6.91 8.56 -10.37
N PHE A 18 7.44 7.41 -9.95
CA PHE A 18 7.39 6.97 -8.56
C PHE A 18 8.37 7.79 -7.70
N LEU A 19 9.58 8.04 -8.21
CA LEU A 19 10.56 8.92 -7.55
C LEU A 19 10.04 10.36 -7.39
N ALA A 20 9.34 10.89 -8.40
CA ALA A 20 8.73 12.21 -8.31
C ALA A 20 7.65 12.28 -7.20
N LYS A 21 6.84 11.22 -7.05
CA LYS A 21 5.83 11.13 -5.98
C LYS A 21 6.49 11.02 -4.60
N LEU A 22 7.52 10.18 -4.46
CA LEU A 22 8.29 10.05 -3.22
C LEU A 22 9.00 11.36 -2.84
N GLY A 23 9.52 12.10 -3.82
CA GLY A 23 10.12 13.41 -3.61
C GLY A 23 9.14 14.43 -3.02
N LYS A 24 7.86 14.40 -3.42
CA LYS A 24 6.80 15.24 -2.81
C LYS A 24 6.55 14.88 -1.35
N LEU A 25 6.77 13.63 -0.96
CA LEU A 25 6.68 13.14 0.43
C LEU A 25 7.99 13.31 1.21
N GLN A 26 9.00 13.98 0.62
CA GLN A 26 10.34 14.14 1.18
C GLN A 26 11.10 12.83 1.42
N ILE A 27 10.72 11.75 0.74
CA ILE A 27 11.37 10.43 0.84
C ILE A 27 12.45 10.34 -0.24
N LYS A 28 13.73 10.35 0.14
CA LYS A 28 14.87 10.37 -0.81
C LYS A 28 15.78 9.16 -0.69
N THR A 29 15.93 8.62 0.50
CA THR A 29 16.82 7.50 0.80
C THR A 29 16.05 6.23 1.17
N VAL A 30 16.74 5.08 1.14
CA VAL A 30 16.19 3.81 1.63
C VAL A 30 15.76 3.93 3.09
N LYS A 31 16.53 4.65 3.92
CA LYS A 31 16.18 4.91 5.32
C LYS A 31 14.83 5.63 5.43
N ASP A 32 14.64 6.70 4.66
CA ASP A 32 13.40 7.50 4.72
C ASP A 32 12.19 6.65 4.32
N LEU A 33 12.34 5.79 3.32
CA LEU A 33 11.27 4.91 2.86
C LEU A 33 10.89 3.87 3.92
N LEU A 34 11.89 3.24 4.57
CA LEU A 34 11.65 2.26 5.63
C LEU A 34 11.06 2.90 6.89
N TRP A 35 11.35 4.17 7.14
CA TRP A 35 10.81 4.93 8.27
C TRP A 35 9.48 5.62 7.96
N HIS A 36 9.00 5.55 6.72
CA HIS A 36 7.71 6.08 6.32
C HIS A 36 6.61 5.05 6.58
N PHE A 37 6.18 4.96 7.83
CA PHE A 37 5.15 4.02 8.24
C PHE A 37 3.77 4.41 7.66
N PRO A 38 2.94 3.42 7.29
CA PRO A 38 1.54 3.65 6.94
C PRO A 38 0.79 4.41 8.04
N THR A 39 -0.04 5.37 7.63
CA THR A 39 -0.92 6.10 8.55
C THR A 39 -2.01 5.22 9.16
N ARG A 40 -2.37 4.13 8.47
CA ARG A 40 -3.35 3.14 8.91
C ARG A 40 -3.03 1.80 8.26
N TYR A 41 -3.18 0.73 9.03
CA TYR A 41 -3.21 -0.63 8.52
C TYR A 41 -4.66 -1.08 8.41
N GLU A 42 -5.08 -1.52 7.23
CA GLU A 42 -6.37 -2.18 7.06
C GLU A 42 -6.21 -3.68 7.32
N ASP A 43 -7.00 -4.21 8.25
CA ASP A 43 -7.00 -5.63 8.60
C ASP A 43 -8.05 -6.38 7.77
N PHE A 44 -7.59 -7.14 6.78
CA PHE A 44 -8.44 -7.98 5.93
C PHE A 44 -8.57 -9.43 6.44
N SER A 45 -8.02 -9.76 7.61
CA SER A 45 -8.02 -11.13 8.15
C SER A 45 -9.41 -11.58 8.58
N ARG A 46 -10.29 -10.63 8.91
CA ARG A 46 -11.64 -10.88 9.41
C ARG A 46 -12.63 -10.92 8.26
N MET A 47 -12.95 -12.13 7.81
CA MET A 47 -14.01 -12.35 6.85
C MET A 47 -15.37 -12.36 7.53
N VAL A 48 -16.32 -11.59 6.98
CA VAL A 48 -17.72 -11.56 7.42
C VAL A 48 -18.63 -12.10 6.32
N LYS A 49 -19.76 -12.70 6.70
CA LYS A 49 -20.76 -13.16 5.73
C LYS A 49 -21.50 -11.96 5.17
N ILE A 50 -21.93 -12.06 3.92
CA ILE A 50 -22.73 -11.01 3.25
C ILE A 50 -24.02 -10.71 4.04
N ALA A 51 -24.62 -11.73 4.64
CA ALA A 51 -25.84 -11.60 5.43
C ALA A 51 -25.68 -10.74 6.70
N ASP A 52 -24.46 -10.63 7.23
CA ASP A 52 -24.18 -9.97 8.51
C ASP A 52 -23.63 -8.53 8.32
N LEU A 53 -23.64 -8.01 7.10
CA LEU A 53 -23.11 -6.68 6.79
C LEU A 53 -24.01 -5.58 7.35
N LYS A 54 -23.37 -4.56 7.93
CA LYS A 54 -24.05 -3.32 8.35
C LYS A 54 -23.84 -2.21 7.34
N LEU A 55 -24.79 -1.28 7.29
CA LEU A 55 -24.68 -0.08 6.48
C LEU A 55 -23.43 0.71 6.89
N ASN A 56 -22.65 1.17 5.90
CA ASN A 56 -21.41 1.93 6.08
C ASN A 56 -20.27 1.19 6.80
N GLN A 57 -20.30 -0.14 6.85
CA GLN A 57 -19.20 -0.95 7.40
C GLN A 57 -18.23 -1.36 6.29
N SER A 58 -16.93 -1.06 6.46
CA SER A 58 -15.87 -1.71 5.69
C SER A 58 -15.75 -3.17 6.13
N ALA A 59 -15.90 -4.10 5.19
CA ALA A 59 -15.99 -5.52 5.45
C ALA A 59 -15.23 -6.33 4.40
N THR A 60 -14.55 -7.39 4.84
CA THR A 60 -13.90 -8.36 3.95
C THR A 60 -14.83 -9.54 3.72
N ILE A 61 -15.10 -9.87 2.47
CA ILE A 61 -16.07 -10.92 2.09
C ILE A 61 -15.43 -11.81 1.03
N ARG A 62 -15.76 -13.11 1.06
CA ARG A 62 -15.41 -14.06 0.00
C ARG A 62 -16.66 -14.49 -0.76
N GLY A 63 -16.61 -14.46 -2.09
CA GLY A 63 -17.73 -14.85 -2.94
C GLY A 63 -17.32 -15.11 -4.38
N VAL A 64 -18.26 -15.59 -5.20
CA VAL A 64 -18.06 -15.82 -6.64
C VAL A 64 -18.86 -14.79 -7.42
N VAL A 65 -18.19 -14.08 -8.33
CA VAL A 65 -18.83 -13.11 -9.22
C VAL A 65 -19.51 -13.89 -10.35
N LYS A 66 -20.85 -13.88 -10.41
CA LYS A 66 -21.63 -14.62 -11.41
C LYS A 66 -21.88 -13.85 -12.70
N LYS A 67 -21.97 -12.52 -12.63
CA LYS A 67 -22.22 -11.64 -13.77
C LYS A 67 -21.53 -10.32 -13.51
N VAL A 68 -20.82 -9.83 -14.51
CA VAL A 68 -20.37 -8.44 -14.63
C VAL A 68 -21.01 -7.96 -15.92
N SER A 69 -21.89 -6.97 -15.83
CA SER A 69 -22.50 -6.33 -17.01
C SER A 69 -21.61 -5.19 -17.49
#